data_AF-A0A5S3YKM8-F1
#
_entry.id   AF-A0A5S3YKM8-F1
#
_cell.length_a   1.000
_cell.length_b   1.000
_cell.length_c   1.000
_cell.angle_alpha   90.00
_cell.angle_beta   90.00
_cell.angle_gamma   90.00
#
_symmetry.space_group_name_H-M   'P 1'
#
loop_
_entity.id
_entity.type
_entity.pdbx_description
1 polymer ?
#
loop_
_entity_poly.entity_id
_entity_poly.type
_entity_poly.pdbx_seq_one_letter_code
_entity_poly.pdbx_strand_id
1 'polypeptide(L)'
;IACEHISRWQQDVELITSLGVDAYRLSISWPRVMNDDGTVNDAGLSFYQQLVDALVAKGLKVFVTLYHWDLPQALENKGGWLNRETAVA
;
A
#
# COMPACT_ATOMS: atom_id res chain seq x y z
N ILE A 1 0.94 0.65 16.38
CA ILE A 1 1.33 1.28 15.10
C ILE A 1 2.69 0.71 14.74
N ALA A 2 2.99 0.44 13.48
CA ALA A 2 4.34 0.01 13.05
C ALA A 2 5.32 1.22 13.14
N CYS A 3 5.94 1.64 12.05
CA CYS A 3 6.76 2.87 12.03
C CYS A 3 5.94 4.17 11.96
N GLU A 4 4.63 4.10 12.21
CA GLU A 4 3.67 5.22 12.02
C GLU A 4 3.70 5.87 10.64
N HIS A 5 4.11 5.12 9.61
CA HIS A 5 4.25 5.64 8.25
C HIS A 5 2.98 6.33 7.74
N ILE A 6 1.78 5.86 8.10
CA ILE A 6 0.52 6.50 7.68
C ILE A 6 0.42 7.96 8.12
N SER A 7 0.91 8.31 9.32
CA SER A 7 0.89 9.69 9.81
C SER A 7 2.19 10.45 9.54
N ARG A 8 3.29 9.75 9.24
CA ARG A 8 4.64 10.31 9.07
C ARG A 8 5.17 10.26 7.64
N TRP A 9 4.34 9.87 6.67
CA TRP A 9 4.82 9.55 5.33
C TRP A 9 5.52 10.74 4.65
N GLN A 10 5.10 11.98 4.91
CA GLN A 10 5.76 13.16 4.34
C GLN A 10 7.20 13.29 4.86
N GLN A 11 7.43 13.07 6.16
CA GLN A 11 8.76 13.07 6.73
C GLN A 11 9.60 11.91 6.17
N ASP A 12 8.99 10.74 5.99
CA ASP A 12 9.67 9.59 5.42
C ASP A 12 10.08 9.82 3.96
N VAL A 13 9.27 10.53 3.16
CA VAL A 13 9.65 10.94 1.78
C VAL A 13 10.87 11.85 1.78
N GLU A 14 10.94 12.84 2.69
CA GLU A 14 12.13 13.70 2.79
C GLU A 14 13.37 12.91 3.21
N LEU A 15 13.23 11.98 4.16
CA LEU A 15 14.32 11.10 4.58
C LEU A 15 14.80 10.22 3.43
N ILE A 16 13.90 9.53 2.73
CA ILE A 16 14.23 8.68 1.57
C ILE A 16 14.96 9.50 0.49
N THR A 17 14.49 10.72 0.21
CA THR A 17 15.12 11.60 -0.76
C THR A 17 16.53 11.99 -0.34
N SER A 18 16.74 12.31 0.95
CA SER A 18 18.05 12.69 1.50
C SER A 18 19.09 11.56 1.46
N LEU A 19 18.66 10.30 1.37
CA LEU A 19 19.55 9.14 1.22
C LEU A 19 20.20 9.06 -0.17
N GLY A 20 19.69 9.80 -1.16
CA GLY A 20 20.24 9.83 -2.52
C GLY A 20 20.03 8.54 -3.32
N VAL A 21 18.98 7.78 -3.02
CA VAL A 21 18.62 6.55 -3.75
C VAL A 21 17.82 6.86 -5.02
N ASP A 22 17.96 6.04 -6.06
CA ASP A 22 17.25 6.21 -7.33
C ASP A 22 15.78 5.75 -7.30
N ALA A 23 15.45 4.89 -6.33
CA ALA A 23 14.17 4.21 -6.29
C ALA A 23 13.72 3.86 -4.86
N TYR A 24 12.41 3.80 -4.68
CA TYR A 24 11.77 3.32 -3.45
C TYR A 24 10.78 2.20 -3.76
N ARG A 25 10.90 1.09 -3.05
CA ARG A 25 9.98 -0.05 -3.16
C ARG A 25 9.04 -0.06 -1.94
N LEU A 26 7.74 -0.09 -2.19
CA LEU A 26 6.70 -0.15 -1.17
C LEU A 26 5.67 -1.24 -1.49
N SER A 27 4.85 -1.61 -0.51
CA SER A 27 3.68 -2.47 -0.72
C SER A 27 2.38 -1.71 -0.49
N ILE A 28 1.37 -2.02 -1.29
CA ILE A 28 -0.01 -1.58 -1.06
C ILE A 28 -0.65 -2.57 -0.09
N SER A 29 -1.35 -2.05 0.91
CA SER A 29 -2.07 -2.87 1.85
C SER A 29 -3.48 -3.13 1.36
N TRP A 30 -3.79 -4.38 1.00
CA TRP A 30 -5.10 -4.77 0.50
C TRP A 30 -6.25 -4.36 1.44
N PRO A 31 -6.23 -4.65 2.76
CA PRO A 31 -7.31 -4.25 3.67
C PRO A 31 -7.42 -2.73 3.88
N ARG A 32 -6.45 -1.95 3.39
CA ARG A 32 -6.53 -0.48 3.39
C ARG A 32 -7.26 0.04 2.16
N VAL A 33 -7.02 -0.54 0.99
CA VAL A 33 -7.53 -0.04 -0.30
C VAL A 33 -8.86 -0.65 -0.72
N MET A 34 -9.29 -1.75 -0.08
CA MET A 34 -10.57 -2.40 -0.36
C MET A 34 -11.36 -2.61 0.94
N ASN A 35 -12.68 -2.45 0.86
CA ASN A 35 -13.62 -2.83 1.90
C ASN A 35 -13.93 -4.34 1.84
N ASP A 36 -14.53 -4.87 2.89
CA ASP A 36 -14.85 -6.31 3.01
C ASP A 36 -15.83 -6.84 1.94
N ASP A 37 -16.59 -5.94 1.32
CA ASP A 37 -17.52 -6.24 0.22
C ASP A 37 -16.86 -6.20 -1.17
N GLY A 38 -15.55 -5.94 -1.25
CA GLY A 38 -14.81 -5.84 -2.50
C GLY A 38 -14.91 -4.47 -3.18
N THR A 39 -15.53 -3.48 -2.54
CA THR A 39 -15.52 -2.09 -3.05
C THR A 39 -14.23 -1.37 -2.66
N VAL A 40 -13.83 -0.37 -3.45
CA VAL A 40 -12.65 0.44 -3.17
C VAL A 40 -12.88 1.31 -1.94
N ASN A 41 -11.86 1.43 -1.08
CA ASN A 41 -11.80 2.41 -0.01
C ASN A 41 -11.01 3.64 -0.48
N ASP A 42 -11.72 4.69 -0.90
CA ASP A 42 -11.12 5.91 -1.46
C ASP A 42 -10.13 6.60 -0.51
N ALA A 43 -10.39 6.59 0.80
CA ALA A 43 -9.49 7.20 1.78
C ALA A 43 -8.16 6.43 1.86
N GLY A 44 -8.23 5.10 1.80
CA GLY A 44 -7.06 4.24 1.78
C GLY A 44 -6.27 4.36 0.48
N LEU A 45 -6.97 4.43 -0.66
CA LEU A 45 -6.34 4.62 -1.97
C LEU A 45 -5.69 6.00 -2.09
N SER A 46 -6.35 7.05 -1.59
CA SER A 46 -5.84 8.42 -1.60
C SER A 46 -4.52 8.56 -0.86
N PHE A 47 -4.31 7.83 0.24
CA PHE A 47 -3.01 7.78 0.92
C PHE A 47 -1.89 7.30 -0.02
N TYR A 48 -2.09 6.19 -0.73
CA TYR A 48 -1.08 5.67 -1.65
C TYR A 48 -0.86 6.58 -2.86
N GLN A 49 -1.93 7.18 -3.39
CA GLN A 49 -1.83 8.17 -4.47
C GLN A 49 -0.94 9.34 -4.06
N GLN A 50 -1.19 9.95 -2.89
CA GLN A 50 -0.40 11.07 -2.37
C GLN A 50 1.06 10.69 -2.11
N LEU A 51 1.31 9.49 -1.56
CA LEU A 51 2.66 8.98 -1.31
C LEU A 51 3.44 8.80 -2.62
N VAL A 52 2.83 8.15 -3.62
CA VAL A 52 3.45 7.92 -4.94
C VAL A 52 3.72 9.25 -5.63
N ASP A 53 2.75 10.17 -5.65
CA ASP A 53 2.89 11.49 -6.27
C ASP A 53 4.04 12.28 -5.65
N ALA A 54 4.19 12.25 -4.32
CA ALA A 54 5.28 12.93 -3.64
C ALA A 54 6.65 12.32 -3.95
N LEU A 55 6.77 10.99 -3.99
CA LEU A 55 8.02 10.31 -4.35
C LEU A 55 8.42 10.63 -5.80
N VAL A 56 7.46 10.59 -6.72
CA VAL A 56 7.68 10.93 -8.14
C VAL A 56 8.05 12.40 -8.31
N ALA A 57 7.40 13.31 -7.57
CA ALA A 57 7.73 14.73 -7.58
C ALA A 57 9.17 15.02 -7.09
N LYS A 58 9.74 14.14 -6.26
CA LYS A 58 11.14 14.18 -5.81
C LYS A 58 12.11 13.44 -6.75
N GLY A 59 11.62 12.89 -7.86
CA GLY A 59 12.42 12.22 -8.87
C GLY A 59 12.71 10.74 -8.61
N LEU A 60 12.08 10.12 -7.61
CA LEU A 60 12.28 8.69 -7.33
C LEU A 60 11.45 7.80 -8.26
N LYS A 61 12.04 6.68 -8.68
CA LYS A 61 11.29 5.56 -9.28
C LYS A 61 10.55 4.80 -8.18
N VAL A 62 9.27 4.50 -8.40
CA VAL A 62 8.46 3.77 -7.42
C VAL A 62 8.22 2.34 -7.90
N PHE A 63 8.56 1.36 -7.06
CA PHE A 63 8.28 -0.05 -7.31
C PHE A 63 7.23 -0.55 -6.33
N VAL A 64 6.07 -0.94 -6.85
CA VAL A 64 4.93 -1.36 -6.03
C VAL A 64 4.87 -2.88 -5.94
N THR A 65 4.77 -3.37 -4.70
CA THR A 65 4.43 -4.77 -4.40
C THR A 65 2.92 -4.83 -4.12
N LEU A 66 2.16 -5.48 -5.00
CA LEU A 66 0.69 -5.52 -4.89
C LEU A 66 0.20 -6.36 -3.72
N TYR A 67 0.93 -7.42 -3.38
CA TYR A 67 0.59 -8.30 -2.25
C TYR A 67 1.83 -8.59 -1.43
N HIS A 68 1.78 -8.25 -0.14
CA HIS A 68 2.89 -8.47 0.80
C HIS A 68 2.39 -9.14 2.09
N TRP A 69 1.66 -10.23 1.90
CA TRP A 69 1.19 -11.16 2.94
C TRP A 69 0.13 -10.60 3.90
N ASP A 70 -0.55 -9.52 3.51
CA ASP A 70 -1.61 -8.87 4.29
C ASP A 70 -2.99 -9.09 3.66
N LEU A 71 -3.41 -10.37 3.60
CA LEU A 71 -4.74 -10.74 3.10
C LEU A 71 -5.84 -10.14 4.00
N PRO A 72 -6.89 -9.51 3.45
CA PRO A 72 -8.04 -9.07 4.24
C PRO A 72 -8.68 -10.23 5.00
N GLN A 73 -9.00 -10.00 6.28
CA GLN A 73 -9.59 -11.04 7.14
C GLN A 73 -10.93 -11.56 6.59
N ALA A 74 -11.72 -10.71 5.92
CA ALA A 74 -12.97 -11.12 5.28
C ALA A 74 -12.77 -12.18 4.19
N LEU A 75 -11.62 -12.20 3.50
CA LEU A 75 -11.26 -13.23 2.53
C LEU A 75 -10.73 -14.49 3.21
N GLU A 76 -9.91 -14.35 4.25
CA GLU A 76 -9.44 -15.48 5.06
C GLU A 76 -10.63 -16.26 5.66
N ASN A 77 -11.63 -15.55 6.17
CA ASN A 77 -12.86 -16.15 6.70
C ASN A 77 -13.66 -16.95 5.65
N LYS A 78 -13.47 -16.67 4.36
CA LYS A 78 -14.08 -17.39 3.23
C LYS A 78 -13.18 -18.53 2.71
N GLY A 79 -12.06 -18.83 3.37
CA GLY A 79 -11.10 -19.88 3.00
C GLY A 79 -9.77 -19.37 2.46
N GLY A 80 -9.55 -18.05 2.41
CA GLY A 80 -8.28 -17.44 2.06
C GLY A 80 -7.74 -17.89 0.71
N TRP A 81 -6.44 -18.09 0.61
CA TRP A 81 -5.80 -18.53 -0.64
C TRP A 81 -6.19 -19.95 -1.08
N LEU A 82 -6.84 -20.75 -0.22
CA LEU A 82 -7.39 -22.06 -0.61
C LEU A 82 -8.72 -21.92 -1.36
N ASN A 83 -9.38 -20.76 -1.28
CA ASN A 83 -10.57 -20.45 -2.05
C ASN A 83 -10.20 -19.75 -3.37
N ARG A 84 -10.62 -20.31 -4.50
CA ARG A 84 -10.35 -19.74 -5.84
C ARG A 84 -10.95 -18.35 -6.02
N GLU A 85 -12.05 -18.04 -5.33
CA GLU A 85 -12.69 -16.72 -5.39
C GLU A 85 -11.76 -15.60 -4.89
N THR A 86 -10.76 -15.90 -4.06
CA THR A 86 -9.75 -14.94 -3.60
C THR A 86 -8.91 -14.37 -4.76
N ALA A 87 -8.76 -15.10 -5.87
CA ALA A 87 -8.01 -14.62 -7.03
C ALA A 87 -8.79 -13.59 -7.88
N VAL A 88 -10.10 -13.44 -7.66
CA VAL A 88 -10.98 -12.50 -8.38
C VAL A 88 -11.60 -11.44 -7.46
N ALA A 89 -11.17 -11.41 -6.21
CA ALA A 89 -11.63 -10.48 -5.18
C ALA A 89 -11.00 -9.09 -5.28
#